data_AF-A0A2V7JS24-F1
#
_entry.id   AF-A0A2V7JS24-F1
#
_cell.length_a   1.000
_cell.length_b   1.000
_cell.length_c   1.000
_cell.angle_alpha   90.00
_cell.angle_beta   90.00
_cell.angle_gamma   90.00
#
_symmetry.space_group_name_H-M   'P 1'
#
loop_
_entity.id
_entity.type
_entity.pdbx_description
1 polymer ?
#
loop_
_entity_poly.entity_id
_entity_poly.type
_entity_poly.pdbx_seq_one_letter_code
_entity_poly.pdbx_strand_id
1 'polypeptide(L)'
;MVEAASPPLVYRAYAEVVPDAQREPERLAALRQAVLEYKPAQAIARKQKANGLWDANLLAPAASKSYGWSEPGTVYQYRRLIELGWPPGERPFRNADRFLFQLLSRIEPDDPDRAVAQRAQDLLVEFHRAAKSDAGVGRWARRVGREAAACTLARGGHSDDPRVRGTAHTIASNISQYLRSELAAKPFKKAQGKTVLDPLASPPTIFAVEMLAFLPPVQRERAGFIERLGNYFSSPAPRRAFFVLAGKKLLKPLFELLGDPLRSDAQGHVADIPFALYWLELLTRLGLVRQIPSASRV
;
A
#
# COMPACT_ATOMS: atom_id res chain seq x y z
N MET A 1 4.71 32.37 -3.32
CA MET A 1 4.43 31.34 -2.29
C MET A 1 5.24 30.04 -2.48
N VAL A 2 5.60 29.64 -3.70
CA VAL A 2 6.39 28.39 -3.93
C VAL A 2 7.90 28.57 -3.72
N GLU A 3 8.45 29.79 -3.87
CA GLU A 3 9.92 30.03 -3.83
C GLU A 3 10.60 29.72 -2.49
N ALA A 4 9.86 29.72 -1.38
CA ALA A 4 10.37 29.36 -0.05
C ALA A 4 10.09 27.89 0.33
N ALA A 5 9.50 27.10 -0.57
CA ALA A 5 9.18 25.70 -0.31
C ALA A 5 10.40 24.79 -0.47
N SER A 6 10.32 23.57 0.06
CA SER A 6 11.40 22.58 -0.10
C SER A 6 11.61 22.22 -1.58
N PRO A 7 12.85 21.84 -2.00
CA PRO A 7 13.13 21.51 -3.40
C PRO A 7 12.15 20.50 -4.03
N PRO A 8 11.73 19.42 -3.33
CA PRO A 8 10.69 18.53 -3.83
C PRO A 8 9.36 19.22 -4.17
N LEU A 9 8.89 20.14 -3.32
CA LEU A 9 7.63 20.84 -3.54
C LEU A 9 7.75 21.80 -4.73
N VAL A 10 8.87 22.52 -4.83
CA VAL A 10 9.13 23.42 -5.97
C VAL A 10 9.19 22.63 -7.27
N TYR A 11 9.95 21.54 -7.29
CA TYR A 11 10.05 20.66 -8.45
C TYR A 11 8.69 20.10 -8.85
N ARG A 12 7.93 19.51 -7.92
CA ARG A 12 6.63 18.91 -8.24
C ARG A 12 5.60 19.93 -8.67
N ALA A 13 5.54 21.10 -8.04
CA ALA A 13 4.67 22.19 -8.49
C ALA A 13 4.99 22.59 -9.93
N TYR A 14 6.27 22.70 -10.30
CA TYR A 14 6.67 23.01 -11.67
C TYR A 14 6.42 21.85 -12.64
N ALA A 15 6.77 20.62 -12.26
CA ALA A 15 6.75 19.46 -13.12
C ALA A 15 5.34 18.85 -13.32
N GLU A 16 4.42 19.03 -12.36
CA GLU A 16 3.09 18.39 -12.39
C GLU A 16 1.95 19.38 -12.66
N VAL A 17 2.11 20.67 -12.31
CA VAL A 17 1.04 21.67 -12.46
C VAL A 17 1.22 22.55 -13.70
N VAL A 18 2.46 22.98 -13.98
CA VAL A 18 2.72 23.83 -15.17
C VAL A 18 2.56 22.98 -16.43
N PRO A 19 1.83 23.42 -17.47
CA PRO A 19 1.67 22.66 -18.71
C PRO A 19 3.01 22.37 -19.40
N ASP A 20 3.16 21.18 -19.99
CA ASP A 20 4.39 20.72 -20.65
C ASP A 20 4.96 21.75 -21.65
N ALA A 21 4.09 22.39 -22.45
CA ALA A 21 4.47 23.40 -23.44
C ALA A 21 5.05 24.70 -22.83
N GLN A 22 4.84 24.94 -21.54
CA GLN A 22 5.32 26.12 -20.80
C GLN A 22 6.49 25.77 -19.88
N ARG A 23 6.99 24.53 -19.90
CA ARG A 23 8.13 24.12 -19.09
C ARG A 23 9.43 24.37 -19.85
N GLU A 24 10.29 25.17 -19.26
CA GLU A 24 11.66 25.36 -19.71
C GLU A 24 12.50 24.11 -19.34
N PRO A 25 13.12 23.43 -20.31
CA PRO A 25 13.86 22.19 -20.05
C PRO A 25 15.01 22.37 -19.05
N GLU A 26 15.74 23.49 -19.15
CA GLU A 26 16.88 23.81 -18.28
C GLU A 26 16.43 24.01 -16.83
N ARG A 27 15.34 24.76 -16.64
CA ARG A 27 14.76 24.97 -15.31
C ARG A 27 14.27 23.66 -14.70
N LEU A 28 13.60 22.82 -15.49
CA LEU A 28 13.14 21.50 -15.03
C LEU A 28 14.32 20.61 -14.61
N ALA A 29 15.42 20.63 -15.37
CA ALA A 29 16.63 19.89 -15.05
C ALA A 29 17.30 20.40 -13.75
N ALA A 30 17.39 21.71 -13.57
CA ALA A 30 17.94 22.32 -12.35
C ALA A 30 17.10 21.96 -11.10
N LEU A 31 15.78 22.03 -11.21
CA LEU A 31 14.88 21.63 -10.12
C LEU A 31 14.99 20.13 -9.81
N ARG A 32 15.15 19.28 -10.83
CA ARG A 32 15.40 17.85 -10.63
C ARG A 32 16.73 17.60 -9.91
N GLN A 33 17.79 18.34 -10.27
CA GLN A 33 19.08 18.25 -9.58
C GLN A 33 18.95 18.65 -8.10
N ALA A 34 18.19 19.71 -7.80
CA ALA A 34 17.93 20.13 -6.42
C ALA A 34 17.19 19.06 -5.60
N VAL A 35 16.33 18.25 -6.21
CA VAL A 35 15.71 17.07 -5.57
C VAL A 35 16.75 16.00 -5.25
N LEU A 36 17.66 15.71 -6.17
CA LEU A 36 18.74 14.74 -5.96
C LEU A 36 19.71 15.18 -4.85
N GLU A 37 19.85 16.48 -4.63
CA GLU A 37 20.66 17.08 -3.57
C GLU A 37 19.90 17.24 -2.24
N TYR A 38 18.58 17.00 -2.24
CA TYR A 38 17.76 17.15 -1.05
C TYR A 38 18.09 16.08 0.00
N LYS A 39 18.72 16.51 1.11
CA LYS A 39 19.26 15.62 2.16
C LYS A 39 18.28 14.54 2.66
N PRO A 40 16.99 14.83 2.92
CA PRO A 40 16.04 13.80 3.33
C PRO A 40 15.83 12.70 2.28
N ALA A 41 15.79 13.05 0.98
CA ALA A 41 15.65 12.07 -0.09
C ALA A 41 16.92 11.23 -0.25
N GLN A 42 18.10 11.86 -0.18
CA GLN A 42 19.39 11.14 -0.16
C GLN A 42 19.50 10.17 1.02
N ALA A 43 19.04 10.56 2.20
CA ALA A 43 19.06 9.71 3.39
C ALA A 43 18.22 8.43 3.18
N ILE A 44 17.06 8.56 2.54
CA ILE A 44 16.24 7.40 2.19
C ILE A 44 16.98 6.56 1.14
N ALA A 45 17.41 7.14 0.02
CA ALA A 45 18.06 6.42 -1.07
C ALA A 45 19.31 5.64 -0.61
N ARG A 46 20.11 6.23 0.28
CA ARG A 46 21.34 5.60 0.83
C ARG A 46 21.08 4.43 1.78
N LYS A 47 19.93 4.41 2.46
CA LYS A 47 19.56 3.31 3.38
C LYS A 47 19.09 2.05 2.66
N GLN A 48 18.91 2.07 1.33
CA GLN A 48 18.51 0.87 0.58
C GLN A 48 19.64 -0.16 0.58
N LYS A 49 19.32 -1.40 0.97
CA LYS A 49 20.25 -2.53 0.92
C LYS A 49 20.44 -3.01 -0.53
N ALA A 50 21.51 -3.77 -0.77
CA ALA A 50 21.83 -4.30 -2.10
C ALA A 50 20.74 -5.22 -2.69
N ASN A 51 19.90 -5.81 -1.84
CA ASN A 51 18.76 -6.64 -2.25
C ASN A 51 17.52 -5.81 -2.66
N GLY A 52 17.61 -4.48 -2.69
CA GLY A 52 16.52 -3.59 -3.05
C GLY A 52 15.56 -3.23 -1.91
N LEU A 53 15.75 -3.82 -0.72
CA LEU A 53 14.89 -3.55 0.43
C LEU A 53 15.44 -2.41 1.30
N TRP A 54 14.54 -1.64 1.89
CA TRP A 54 14.87 -0.74 2.99
C TRP A 54 14.75 -1.49 4.31
N ASP A 55 15.80 -1.40 5.13
CA ASP A 55 15.89 -2.04 6.45
C ASP A 55 15.67 -3.58 6.44
N ALA A 56 15.68 -4.23 5.27
CA ALA A 56 15.20 -5.61 5.12
C ALA A 56 13.76 -5.82 5.63
N ASN A 57 12.91 -4.79 5.52
CA ASN A 57 11.49 -4.80 5.85
C ASN A 57 10.67 -4.43 4.60
N LEU A 58 9.49 -5.03 4.45
CA LEU A 58 8.57 -4.70 3.36
C LEU A 58 7.44 -3.79 3.83
N LEU A 59 6.73 -4.20 4.89
CA LEU A 59 5.39 -3.69 5.23
C LEU A 59 5.36 -2.72 6.42
N ALA A 60 6.50 -2.46 7.06
CA ALA A 60 6.56 -1.60 8.25
C ALA A 60 6.19 -0.13 7.92
N PRO A 61 5.08 0.44 8.46
CA PRO A 61 4.74 1.85 8.24
C PRO A 61 5.69 2.81 8.98
N ALA A 62 6.17 2.39 10.15
CA ALA A 62 7.05 3.15 11.00
C ALA A 62 7.86 2.20 11.90
N ALA A 63 8.86 2.74 12.58
CA ALA A 63 9.57 2.03 13.63
C ALA A 63 8.59 1.54 14.71
N SER A 64 8.73 0.28 15.12
CA SER A 64 7.86 -0.33 16.13
C SER A 64 8.60 -1.42 16.89
N LYS A 65 8.87 -1.18 18.18
CA LYS A 65 9.48 -2.18 19.06
C LYS A 65 8.65 -3.47 19.16
N SER A 66 7.32 -3.36 19.15
CA SER A 66 6.44 -4.54 19.26
C SER A 66 6.51 -5.46 18.04
N TYR A 67 6.90 -4.93 16.88
CA TYR A 67 7.07 -5.70 15.64
C TYR A 67 8.55 -5.90 15.27
N GLY A 68 9.49 -5.37 16.06
CA GLY A 68 10.92 -5.43 15.74
C GLY A 68 11.33 -4.56 14.55
N TRP A 69 10.52 -3.56 14.18
CA TRP A 69 10.83 -2.65 13.09
C TRP A 69 11.68 -1.48 13.57
N SER A 70 12.84 -1.27 12.97
CA SER A 70 13.70 -0.13 13.25
C SER A 70 13.32 1.10 12.43
N GLU A 71 12.82 0.91 11.21
CA GLU A 71 12.55 1.98 10.24
C GLU A 71 11.32 1.65 9.38
N PRO A 72 10.75 2.63 8.66
CA PRO A 72 9.77 2.35 7.62
C PRO A 72 10.33 1.39 6.54
N GLY A 73 9.48 0.45 6.14
CA GLY A 73 9.80 -0.60 5.18
C GLY A 73 9.77 -0.13 3.73
N THR A 74 10.08 -1.06 2.84
CA THR A 74 10.29 -0.83 1.40
C THR A 74 9.11 -0.13 0.73
N VAL A 75 7.86 -0.52 1.02
CA VAL A 75 6.67 0.09 0.42
C VAL A 75 6.59 1.59 0.72
N TYR A 76 6.83 1.96 1.98
CA TYR A 76 6.72 3.33 2.45
C TYR A 76 7.90 4.19 1.99
N GLN A 77 9.11 3.64 1.97
CA GLN A 77 10.30 4.36 1.51
C GLN A 77 10.29 4.58 -0.01
N TYR A 78 9.86 3.56 -0.77
CA TYR A 78 9.66 3.68 -2.22
C TYR A 78 8.64 4.77 -2.53
N ARG A 79 7.47 4.73 -1.88
CA ARG A 79 6.45 5.77 -1.98
C ARG A 79 7.01 7.15 -1.62
N ARG A 80 7.76 7.24 -0.53
CA ARG A 80 8.31 8.51 -0.07
C ARG A 80 9.28 9.11 -1.08
N LEU A 81 10.09 8.31 -1.75
CA LEU A 81 10.96 8.79 -2.84
C LEU A 81 10.14 9.35 -4.01
N ILE A 82 9.05 8.69 -4.40
CA ILE A 82 8.12 9.21 -5.42
C ILE A 82 7.53 10.55 -4.99
N GLU A 83 7.03 10.64 -3.76
CA GLU A 83 6.42 11.86 -3.22
C GLU A 83 7.40 13.04 -3.15
N LEU A 84 8.70 12.73 -2.97
CA LEU A 84 9.79 13.69 -2.98
C LEU A 84 10.28 14.03 -4.40
N GLY A 85 9.69 13.45 -5.44
CA GLY A 85 10.07 13.70 -6.84
C GLY A 85 11.36 13.00 -7.27
N TRP A 86 11.82 11.97 -6.54
CA TRP A 86 13.01 11.21 -6.93
C TRP A 86 12.78 10.57 -8.31
N PRO A 87 13.75 10.63 -9.25
CA PRO A 87 13.49 10.17 -10.60
C PRO A 87 13.24 8.65 -10.68
N PRO A 88 12.14 8.17 -11.29
CA PRO A 88 11.78 6.74 -11.34
C PRO A 88 12.82 5.81 -11.98
N GLY A 89 13.69 6.32 -12.87
CA GLY A 89 14.75 5.54 -13.51
C GLY A 89 15.98 5.27 -12.62
N GLU A 90 16.05 5.90 -11.45
CA GLU A 90 17.22 5.83 -10.60
C GLU A 90 17.40 4.48 -9.91
N ARG A 91 18.64 4.23 -9.46
CA ARG A 91 19.04 2.96 -8.81
C ARG A 91 18.05 2.48 -7.73
N PRO A 92 17.52 3.34 -6.83
CA PRO A 92 16.62 2.87 -5.78
C PRO A 92 15.38 2.15 -6.31
N PHE A 93 14.76 2.66 -7.36
CA PHE A 93 13.55 2.06 -7.94
C PHE A 93 13.88 0.79 -8.70
N ARG A 94 14.90 0.80 -9.57
CA ARG A 94 15.34 -0.40 -10.31
C ARG A 94 15.64 -1.59 -9.40
N ASN A 95 16.32 -1.33 -8.28
CA ASN A 95 16.65 -2.37 -7.30
C ASN A 95 15.40 -2.90 -6.58
N ALA A 96 14.51 -2.02 -6.16
CA ALA A 96 13.29 -2.40 -5.47
C ALA A 96 12.32 -3.15 -6.40
N ASP A 97 12.12 -2.66 -7.62
CA ASP A 97 11.23 -3.25 -8.63
C ASP A 97 11.57 -4.72 -8.88
N ARG A 98 12.86 -5.07 -8.96
CA ARG A 98 13.28 -6.48 -9.11
C ARG A 98 12.73 -7.38 -8.01
N PHE A 99 12.69 -6.91 -6.77
CA PHE A 99 12.13 -7.66 -5.66
C PHE A 99 10.60 -7.63 -5.68
N LEU A 100 10.00 -6.47 -5.92
CA LEU A 100 8.54 -6.29 -5.97
C LEU A 100 7.90 -7.14 -7.06
N PHE A 101 8.51 -7.24 -8.25
CA PHE A 101 8.02 -8.14 -9.30
C PHE A 101 8.14 -9.62 -8.93
N GLN A 102 9.14 -10.01 -8.15
CA GLN A 102 9.21 -11.38 -7.62
C GLN A 102 8.10 -11.65 -6.61
N LEU A 103 7.72 -10.66 -5.80
CA LEU A 103 6.59 -10.82 -4.89
C LEU A 103 5.29 -11.14 -5.63
N LEU A 104 5.07 -10.58 -6.82
CA LEU A 104 3.87 -10.85 -7.64
C LEU A 104 3.74 -12.29 -8.14
N SER A 105 4.81 -13.10 -8.05
CA SER A 105 4.75 -14.50 -8.42
C SER A 105 3.71 -15.29 -7.61
N ARG A 106 3.13 -16.31 -8.22
CA ARG A 106 2.10 -17.17 -7.61
C ARG A 106 2.67 -18.34 -6.80
N ILE A 107 3.98 -18.32 -6.52
CA ILE A 107 4.64 -19.34 -5.71
C ILE A 107 4.22 -19.19 -4.24
N GLU A 108 4.05 -20.31 -3.57
CA GLU A 108 3.61 -20.38 -2.18
C GLU A 108 4.61 -21.17 -1.31
N PRO A 109 4.72 -20.90 0.00
CA PRO A 109 5.67 -21.58 0.89
C PRO A 109 5.41 -23.08 1.07
N ASP A 110 4.22 -23.56 0.69
CA ASP A 110 3.77 -24.94 0.74
C ASP A 110 3.70 -25.60 -0.66
N ASP A 111 4.39 -25.03 -1.65
CA ASP A 111 4.53 -25.62 -2.98
C ASP A 111 5.14 -27.04 -2.92
N PRO A 112 4.64 -28.02 -3.72
CA PRO A 112 5.19 -29.36 -3.74
C PRO A 112 6.66 -29.40 -4.21
N ASP A 113 7.09 -28.46 -5.06
CA ASP A 113 8.50 -28.32 -5.44
C ASP A 113 9.27 -27.59 -4.33
N ARG A 114 10.25 -28.28 -3.74
CA ARG A 114 11.06 -27.74 -2.63
C ARG A 114 11.84 -26.48 -3.02
N ALA A 115 12.31 -26.37 -4.25
CA ALA A 115 13.05 -25.19 -4.71
C ALA A 115 12.10 -23.98 -4.84
N VAL A 116 10.87 -24.22 -5.33
CA VAL A 116 9.82 -23.20 -5.43
C VAL A 116 9.36 -22.75 -4.04
N ALA A 117 9.12 -23.69 -3.14
CA ALA A 117 8.74 -23.42 -1.75
C ALA A 117 9.82 -22.62 -1.02
N GLN A 118 11.10 -22.97 -1.19
CA GLN A 118 12.21 -22.21 -0.60
C GLN A 118 12.26 -20.78 -1.13
N ARG A 119 12.11 -20.59 -2.45
CA ARG A 119 12.04 -19.25 -3.04
C ARG A 119 10.85 -18.45 -2.50
N ALA A 120 9.70 -19.08 -2.29
CA ALA A 120 8.54 -18.43 -1.69
C ALA A 120 8.78 -18.02 -0.23
N GLN A 121 9.55 -18.82 0.52
CA GLN A 121 9.97 -18.48 1.89
C GLN A 121 10.90 -17.26 1.93
N ASP A 122 11.83 -17.14 0.98
CA ASP A 122 12.75 -15.99 0.91
C ASP A 122 12.01 -14.68 0.63
N LEU A 123 10.82 -14.75 0.02
CA LEU A 123 9.93 -13.62 -0.24
C LEU A 123 9.10 -13.17 0.97
N LEU A 124 9.21 -13.84 2.13
CA LEU A 124 8.44 -13.49 3.33
C LEU A 124 9.06 -12.37 4.16
N VAL A 125 10.30 -11.98 3.86
CA VAL A 125 11.01 -10.84 4.48
C VAL A 125 10.91 -10.89 6.02
N GLU A 126 10.25 -9.92 6.66
CA GLU A 126 10.14 -9.83 8.12
C GLU A 126 9.36 -11.00 8.75
N PHE A 127 8.58 -11.76 7.95
CA PHE A 127 7.79 -12.90 8.43
C PHE A 127 8.45 -14.25 8.19
N HIS A 128 9.62 -14.30 7.54
CA HIS A 128 10.30 -15.56 7.20
C HIS A 128 10.49 -16.49 8.41
N ARG A 129 11.05 -15.99 9.52
CA ARG A 129 11.25 -16.78 10.75
C ARG A 129 9.93 -17.22 11.37
N ALA A 130 8.93 -16.36 11.35
CA ALA A 130 7.61 -16.63 11.92
C ALA A 130 6.85 -17.69 11.12
N ALA A 131 7.05 -17.76 9.81
CA ALA A 131 6.39 -18.71 8.92
C ALA A 131 6.97 -20.12 8.99
N LYS A 132 8.25 -20.27 9.36
CA LYS A 132 8.88 -21.59 9.55
C LYS A 132 8.17 -22.45 10.60
N SER A 133 7.63 -21.82 11.65
CA SER A 133 6.87 -22.52 12.69
C SER A 133 5.35 -22.49 12.48
N ASP A 134 4.87 -21.75 11.47
CA ASP A 134 3.45 -21.58 11.19
C ASP A 134 3.21 -21.21 9.72
N ALA A 135 2.88 -22.20 8.89
CA ALA A 135 2.60 -22.01 7.47
C ALA A 135 1.44 -21.03 7.22
N GLY A 136 0.50 -20.88 8.16
CA GLY A 136 -0.59 -19.92 8.05
C GLY A 136 -0.11 -18.47 8.08
N VAL A 137 0.97 -18.19 8.82
CA VAL A 137 1.65 -16.88 8.79
C VAL A 137 2.31 -16.65 7.43
N GLY A 138 2.93 -17.69 6.86
CA GLY A 138 3.53 -17.62 5.52
C GLY A 138 2.51 -17.23 4.46
N ARG A 139 1.37 -17.92 4.41
CA ARG A 139 0.29 -17.61 3.46
C ARG A 139 -0.30 -16.21 3.64
N TRP A 140 -0.54 -15.80 4.88
CA TRP A 140 -0.99 -14.43 5.19
C TRP A 140 0.03 -13.39 4.70
N ALA A 141 1.32 -13.58 5.00
CA ALA A 141 2.38 -12.66 4.62
C ALA A 141 2.58 -12.60 3.09
N ARG A 142 2.48 -13.73 2.37
CA ARG A 142 2.50 -13.73 0.89
C ARG A 142 1.34 -12.94 0.30
N ARG A 143 0.13 -13.08 0.86
CA ARG A 143 -1.05 -12.33 0.40
C ARG A 143 -0.84 -10.83 0.57
N VAL A 144 -0.54 -10.38 1.79
CA VAL A 144 -0.34 -8.95 2.08
C VAL A 144 0.87 -8.39 1.32
N GLY A 145 1.96 -9.15 1.23
CA GLY A 145 3.15 -8.77 0.47
C GLY A 145 2.89 -8.60 -1.02
N ARG A 146 2.05 -9.46 -1.63
CA ARG A 146 1.60 -9.30 -3.02
C ARG A 146 0.76 -8.06 -3.22
N GLU A 147 -0.19 -7.78 -2.32
CA GLU A 147 -0.99 -6.56 -2.37
C GLU A 147 -0.11 -5.32 -2.28
N ALA A 148 0.82 -5.30 -1.33
CA ALA A 148 1.75 -4.19 -1.14
C ALA A 148 2.71 -4.01 -2.32
N ALA A 149 3.16 -5.10 -2.95
CA ALA A 149 3.98 -5.03 -4.16
C ALA A 149 3.20 -4.49 -5.36
N ALA A 150 1.98 -4.98 -5.59
CA ALA A 150 1.12 -4.51 -6.67
C ALA A 150 0.78 -3.03 -6.50
N CYS A 151 0.48 -2.61 -5.26
CA CYS A 151 0.32 -1.23 -4.87
C CYS A 151 1.55 -0.36 -5.18
N THR A 152 2.73 -0.80 -4.73
CA THR A 152 3.98 -0.05 -4.90
C THR A 152 4.33 0.10 -6.38
N LEU A 153 4.22 -0.97 -7.16
CA LEU A 153 4.50 -0.97 -8.60
C LEU A 153 3.48 -0.14 -9.38
N ALA A 154 2.19 -0.20 -9.03
CA ALA A 154 1.17 0.67 -9.62
C ALA A 154 1.53 2.15 -9.43
N ARG A 155 1.90 2.54 -8.21
CA ARG A 155 2.33 3.90 -7.90
C ARG A 155 3.66 4.28 -8.57
N GLY A 156 4.54 3.31 -8.79
CA GLY A 156 5.79 3.46 -9.54
C GLY A 156 5.63 3.60 -11.06
N GLY A 157 4.41 3.60 -11.59
CA GLY A 157 4.14 3.77 -13.01
C GLY A 157 4.13 2.48 -13.83
N HIS A 158 4.09 1.31 -13.18
CA HIS A 158 4.04 0.01 -13.86
C HIS A 158 2.60 -0.45 -14.17
N SER A 159 1.70 0.48 -14.49
CA SER A 159 0.27 0.19 -14.65
C SER A 159 -0.05 -0.72 -15.85
N ASP A 160 0.79 -0.68 -16.87
CA ASP A 160 0.62 -1.47 -18.10
C ASP A 160 1.30 -2.84 -18.02
N ASP A 161 2.07 -3.12 -16.96
CA ASP A 161 2.71 -4.43 -16.79
C ASP A 161 1.65 -5.52 -16.52
N PRO A 162 1.62 -6.60 -17.33
CA PRO A 162 0.60 -7.63 -17.23
C PRO A 162 0.62 -8.37 -15.88
N ARG A 163 1.76 -8.42 -15.18
CA ARG A 163 1.88 -9.05 -13.86
C ARG A 163 1.21 -8.19 -12.79
N VAL A 164 1.38 -6.86 -12.87
CA VAL A 164 0.70 -5.90 -11.99
C VAL A 164 -0.80 -5.97 -12.23
N ARG A 165 -1.24 -5.85 -13.49
CA ARG A 165 -2.66 -5.94 -13.85
C ARG A 165 -3.30 -7.26 -13.44
N GLY A 166 -2.66 -8.39 -13.76
CA GLY A 166 -3.16 -9.72 -13.40
C GLY A 166 -3.28 -9.93 -11.89
N THR A 167 -2.32 -9.40 -11.12
CA THR A 167 -2.38 -9.41 -9.65
C THR A 167 -3.51 -8.51 -9.14
N ALA A 168 -3.67 -7.31 -9.70
CA ALA A 168 -4.74 -6.39 -9.35
C ALA A 168 -6.13 -6.96 -9.60
N HIS A 169 -6.35 -7.64 -10.73
CA HIS A 169 -7.61 -8.34 -11.00
C HIS A 169 -7.89 -9.45 -9.98
N THR A 170 -6.87 -10.17 -9.53
CA THR A 170 -6.99 -11.24 -8.53
C THR A 170 -7.38 -10.65 -7.17
N ILE A 171 -6.68 -9.60 -6.72
CA ILE A 171 -6.98 -8.90 -5.47
C ILE A 171 -8.40 -8.33 -5.51
N ALA A 172 -8.78 -7.64 -6.59
CA ALA A 172 -10.12 -7.08 -6.76
C ALA A 172 -11.20 -8.17 -6.75
N SER A 173 -10.97 -9.34 -7.35
CA SER A 173 -11.90 -10.47 -7.30
C SER A 173 -12.12 -10.98 -5.88
N ASN A 174 -11.04 -11.15 -5.10
CA ASN A 174 -11.12 -11.64 -3.72
C ASN A 174 -11.90 -10.67 -2.83
N ILE A 175 -11.60 -9.37 -2.94
CA ILE A 175 -12.33 -8.33 -2.21
C ILE A 175 -13.78 -8.30 -2.67
N SER A 176 -14.05 -8.34 -3.98
CA SER A 176 -15.42 -8.34 -4.50
C SER A 176 -16.22 -9.57 -4.07
N GLN A 177 -15.57 -10.73 -3.83
CA GLN A 177 -16.24 -11.90 -3.26
C GLN A 177 -16.60 -11.66 -1.79
N TYR A 178 -15.66 -11.13 -1.00
CA TYR A 178 -15.91 -10.76 0.39
C TYR A 178 -17.04 -9.74 0.52
N LEU A 179 -17.04 -8.65 -0.26
CA LEU A 179 -18.06 -7.60 -0.22
C LEU A 179 -19.48 -8.11 -0.56
N ARG A 180 -19.60 -9.23 -1.27
CA ARG A 180 -20.87 -9.88 -1.61
C ARG A 180 -21.29 -10.95 -0.61
N SER A 181 -20.47 -11.25 0.38
CA SER A 181 -20.71 -12.31 1.35
C SER A 181 -21.28 -11.78 2.65
N GLU A 182 -21.91 -12.66 3.43
CA GLU A 182 -22.34 -12.38 4.81
C GLU A 182 -21.18 -11.93 5.73
N LEU A 183 -19.94 -12.28 5.38
CA LEU A 183 -18.75 -11.86 6.13
C LEU A 183 -18.52 -10.35 6.06
N ALA A 184 -19.02 -9.65 5.03
CA ALA A 184 -18.93 -8.18 5.00
C ALA A 184 -19.77 -7.53 6.11
N ALA A 185 -20.93 -8.11 6.43
CA ALA A 185 -21.81 -7.65 7.52
C ALA A 185 -21.37 -8.20 8.89
N LYS A 186 -20.88 -9.44 8.94
CA LYS A 186 -20.46 -10.13 10.17
C LYS A 186 -19.01 -10.65 10.03
N PRO A 187 -18.01 -9.75 10.01
CA PRO A 187 -16.62 -10.14 9.70
C PRO A 187 -15.90 -10.84 10.84
N PHE A 188 -16.51 -10.94 12.03
CA PHE A 188 -15.82 -11.37 13.24
C PHE A 188 -16.30 -12.72 13.76
N LYS A 189 -15.36 -13.46 14.34
CA LYS A 189 -15.65 -14.62 15.20
C LYS A 189 -14.80 -14.62 16.46
N LYS A 190 -15.07 -15.59 17.35
CA LYS A 190 -14.25 -15.84 18.54
C LYS A 190 -13.21 -16.91 18.23
N ALA A 191 -11.96 -16.63 18.56
CA ALA A 191 -10.86 -17.60 18.51
C ALA A 191 -9.80 -17.22 19.55
N GLN A 192 -9.22 -18.22 20.24
CA GLN A 192 -8.18 -18.03 21.26
C GLN A 192 -8.56 -16.96 22.31
N GLY A 193 -9.83 -16.92 22.71
CA GLY A 193 -10.35 -15.93 23.68
C GLY A 193 -10.43 -14.49 23.17
N LYS A 194 -10.12 -14.22 21.89
CA LYS A 194 -10.15 -12.89 21.26
C LYS A 194 -11.20 -12.81 20.17
N THR A 195 -11.60 -11.58 19.85
CA THR A 195 -12.37 -11.28 18.64
C THR A 195 -11.39 -11.24 17.47
N VAL A 196 -11.57 -12.12 16.48
CA VAL A 196 -10.71 -12.18 15.30
C VAL A 196 -11.53 -11.90 14.05
N LEU A 197 -10.88 -11.31 13.04
CA LEU A 197 -11.40 -11.29 11.68
C LEU A 197 -11.52 -12.75 11.21
N ASP A 198 -12.62 -13.11 10.57
CA ASP A 198 -12.77 -14.46 10.03
C ASP A 198 -11.63 -14.74 9.02
N PRO A 199 -10.92 -15.88 9.11
CA PRO A 199 -9.85 -16.25 8.18
C PRO A 199 -10.28 -16.30 6.70
N LEU A 200 -11.57 -16.50 6.41
CA LEU A 200 -12.13 -16.45 5.06
C LEU A 200 -12.49 -15.03 4.63
N ALA A 201 -12.49 -14.05 5.55
CA ALA A 201 -12.71 -12.66 5.19
C ALA A 201 -11.49 -12.11 4.45
N SER A 202 -11.77 -11.44 3.34
CA SER A 202 -10.77 -10.75 2.53
C SER A 202 -11.19 -9.28 2.34
N PRO A 203 -11.27 -8.50 3.43
CA PRO A 203 -11.63 -7.09 3.33
C PRO A 203 -10.62 -6.32 2.47
N PRO A 204 -11.01 -5.16 1.93
CA PRO A 204 -10.05 -4.24 1.33
C PRO A 204 -8.91 -3.94 2.31
N THR A 205 -7.69 -3.80 1.81
CA THR A 205 -6.56 -3.26 2.56
C THR A 205 -6.20 -1.87 2.04
N ILE A 206 -5.45 -1.09 2.81
CA ILE A 206 -4.93 0.20 2.34
C ILE A 206 -4.10 0.04 1.06
N PHE A 207 -3.35 -1.06 0.93
CA PHE A 207 -2.58 -1.36 -0.28
C PHE A 207 -3.48 -1.68 -1.47
N ALA A 208 -4.56 -2.45 -1.27
CA ALA A 208 -5.49 -2.74 -2.35
C ALA A 208 -6.23 -1.48 -2.84
N VAL A 209 -6.63 -0.59 -1.92
CA VAL A 209 -7.28 0.68 -2.29
C VAL A 209 -6.30 1.59 -3.03
N GLU A 210 -5.07 1.73 -2.53
CA GLU A 210 -4.01 2.50 -3.19
C GLU A 210 -3.69 1.92 -4.58
N MET A 211 -3.50 0.61 -4.69
CA MET A 211 -3.31 -0.07 -5.97
C MET A 211 -4.40 0.29 -6.98
N LEU A 212 -5.68 0.21 -6.58
CA LEU A 212 -6.80 0.57 -7.46
C LEU A 212 -6.75 2.04 -7.86
N ALA A 213 -6.48 2.94 -6.92
CA ALA A 213 -6.39 4.38 -7.15
C ALA A 213 -5.30 4.75 -8.19
N PHE A 214 -4.23 3.96 -8.27
CA PHE A 214 -3.14 4.15 -9.24
C PHE A 214 -3.23 3.23 -10.48
N LEU A 215 -4.32 2.48 -10.65
CA LEU A 215 -4.57 1.65 -11.85
C LEU A 215 -5.89 2.02 -12.57
N PRO A 216 -5.98 3.18 -13.26
CA PRO A 216 -7.19 3.60 -13.97
C PRO A 216 -7.74 2.56 -14.98
N PRO A 217 -6.92 1.79 -15.74
CA PRO A 217 -7.45 0.72 -16.59
C PRO A 217 -8.26 -0.32 -15.81
N VAL A 218 -7.74 -0.77 -14.66
CA VAL A 218 -8.42 -1.75 -13.80
C VAL A 218 -9.69 -1.15 -13.20
N GLN A 219 -9.69 0.13 -12.83
CA GLN A 219 -10.91 0.81 -12.35
C GLN A 219 -12.03 0.76 -13.40
N ARG A 220 -11.72 1.09 -14.66
CA ARG A 220 -12.68 1.05 -15.77
C ARG A 220 -13.22 -0.36 -16.01
N GLU A 221 -12.33 -1.34 -16.03
CA GLU A 221 -12.67 -2.77 -16.22
C GLU A 221 -13.47 -3.35 -15.04
N ARG A 222 -13.41 -2.70 -13.88
CA ARG A 222 -14.05 -3.14 -12.62
C ARG A 222 -15.01 -2.08 -12.07
N ALA A 223 -15.65 -1.26 -12.91
CA ALA A 223 -16.47 -0.13 -12.46
C ALA A 223 -17.54 -0.51 -11.42
N GLY A 224 -18.31 -1.58 -11.66
CA GLY A 224 -19.30 -2.06 -10.69
C GLY A 224 -18.72 -2.62 -9.38
N PHE A 225 -17.43 -2.99 -9.36
CA PHE A 225 -16.73 -3.30 -8.11
C PHE A 225 -16.31 -2.01 -7.37
N ILE A 226 -15.85 -0.98 -8.09
CA ILE A 226 -15.53 0.33 -7.48
C ILE A 226 -16.76 0.94 -6.82
N GLU A 227 -17.94 0.86 -7.45
CA GLU A 227 -19.20 1.31 -6.84
C GLU A 227 -19.51 0.56 -5.54
N ARG A 228 -19.39 -0.78 -5.54
CA ARG A 228 -19.57 -1.58 -4.32
C ARG A 228 -18.57 -1.22 -3.23
N LEU A 229 -17.33 -0.89 -3.61
CA LEU A 229 -16.30 -0.44 -2.67
C LEU A 229 -16.68 0.93 -2.06
N GLY A 230 -17.23 1.84 -2.87
CA GLY A 230 -17.82 3.09 -2.41
C GLY A 230 -18.93 2.87 -1.37
N ASN A 231 -19.88 1.99 -1.68
CA ASN A 231 -20.95 1.62 -0.75
C ASN A 231 -20.40 1.03 0.56
N TYR A 232 -19.38 0.19 0.48
CA TYR A 232 -18.75 -0.39 1.67
C TYR A 232 -18.07 0.68 2.55
N PHE A 233 -17.40 1.66 1.94
CA PHE A 233 -16.81 2.79 2.65
C PHE A 233 -17.81 3.88 3.05
N SER A 234 -19.07 3.85 2.60
CA SER A 234 -20.08 4.80 3.09
C SER A 234 -20.39 4.62 4.59
N SER A 235 -20.03 3.46 5.14
CA SER A 235 -20.17 3.12 6.56
C SER A 235 -18.84 3.27 7.31
N PRO A 236 -18.83 3.87 8.51
CA PRO A 236 -17.59 4.04 9.29
C PRO A 236 -17.03 2.70 9.76
N ALA A 237 -15.71 2.60 9.85
CA ALA A 237 -15.05 1.41 10.37
C ALA A 237 -15.45 1.11 11.83
N PRO A 238 -15.65 -0.17 12.20
CA PRO A 238 -16.06 -0.56 13.53
C PRO A 238 -15.05 -0.09 14.58
N ARG A 239 -15.57 0.34 15.75
CA ARG A 239 -14.74 0.70 16.91
C ARG A 239 -14.24 -0.53 17.68
N ARG A 240 -14.78 -1.71 17.37
CA ARG A 240 -14.44 -2.96 18.04
C ARG A 240 -13.00 -3.35 17.74
N ALA A 241 -12.18 -3.51 18.78
CA ALA A 241 -10.85 -4.08 18.64
C ALA A 241 -10.94 -5.54 18.17
N PHE A 242 -10.11 -5.89 17.18
CA PHE A 242 -10.02 -7.23 16.61
C PHE A 242 -8.57 -7.59 16.29
N PHE A 243 -8.35 -8.85 15.94
CA PHE A 243 -7.06 -9.40 15.53
C PHE A 243 -7.20 -10.14 14.20
N VAL A 244 -6.11 -10.21 13.44
CA VAL A 244 -5.97 -11.10 12.29
C VAL A 244 -5.41 -12.43 12.78
N LEU A 245 -6.12 -13.52 12.52
CA LEU A 245 -5.65 -14.87 12.81
C LEU A 245 -4.87 -15.41 11.60
N ALA A 246 -3.54 -15.35 11.67
CA ALA A 246 -2.65 -15.88 10.66
C ALA A 246 -2.10 -17.23 11.14
N GLY A 247 -2.73 -18.32 10.69
CA GLY A 247 -2.46 -19.65 11.22
C GLY A 247 -2.86 -19.75 12.69
N LYS A 248 -1.88 -19.97 13.57
CA LYS A 248 -2.05 -19.99 15.03
C LYS A 248 -1.72 -18.64 15.67
N LYS A 249 -1.13 -17.68 14.95
CA LYS A 249 -0.73 -16.37 15.49
C LYS A 249 -1.83 -15.33 15.38
N LEU A 250 -2.00 -14.56 16.46
CA LEU A 250 -2.82 -13.35 16.48
C LEU A 250 -1.95 -12.13 16.17
N LEU A 251 -2.31 -11.40 15.12
CA LEU A 251 -1.65 -10.17 14.70
C LEU A 251 -2.61 -9.00 14.93
N LYS A 252 -2.11 -7.83 15.36
CA LYS A 252 -2.95 -6.63 15.31
C LYS A 252 -3.20 -6.27 13.85
N PRO A 253 -4.42 -5.88 13.48
CA PRO A 253 -4.72 -5.41 12.13
C PRO A 253 -3.98 -4.10 11.89
N LEU A 254 -3.34 -4.01 10.73
CA LEU A 254 -2.57 -2.82 10.35
C LEU A 254 -3.00 -2.26 9.01
N PHE A 255 -3.53 -3.11 8.13
CA PHE A 255 -3.80 -2.74 6.74
C PHE A 255 -5.26 -2.92 6.37
N GLU A 256 -5.99 -3.78 7.08
CA GLU A 256 -7.38 -4.15 6.82
C GLU A 256 -8.34 -2.97 7.06
N LEU A 257 -9.19 -2.70 6.08
CA LEU A 257 -10.22 -1.66 6.12
C LEU A 257 -11.59 -2.30 6.25
N LEU A 258 -12.25 -2.04 7.39
CA LEU A 258 -13.58 -2.57 7.71
C LEU A 258 -14.68 -1.51 7.57
N GLY A 259 -14.63 -0.73 6.49
CA GLY A 259 -15.42 0.49 6.29
C GLY A 259 -14.49 1.69 6.18
N ASP A 260 -15.04 2.89 6.27
CA ASP A 260 -14.26 4.12 6.19
C ASP A 260 -13.35 4.31 7.42
N PRO A 261 -12.03 4.37 7.21
CA PRO A 261 -11.06 4.55 8.29
C PRO A 261 -10.98 6.00 8.79
N LEU A 262 -11.51 6.98 8.06
CA LEU A 262 -11.42 8.38 8.41
C LEU A 262 -12.28 8.69 9.64
N ARG A 263 -11.65 9.22 10.68
CA ARG A 263 -12.34 9.61 11.92
C ARG A 263 -12.16 11.10 12.15
N SER A 264 -13.27 11.83 12.12
CA SER A 264 -13.35 13.22 12.52
C SER A 264 -14.10 13.36 13.85
N ASP A 265 -13.87 14.46 14.55
CA ASP A 265 -14.77 14.92 15.60
C ASP A 265 -16.09 15.46 15.00
N ALA A 266 -16.97 16.01 15.85
CA ALA A 266 -18.26 16.56 15.43
C ALA A 266 -18.10 17.82 14.57
N GLN A 267 -16.96 18.51 14.67
CA GLN A 267 -16.61 19.74 13.97
C GLN A 267 -15.87 19.46 12.65
N GLY A 268 -15.52 18.19 12.38
CA GLY A 268 -14.80 17.79 11.18
C GLY A 268 -13.28 17.75 11.34
N HIS A 269 -12.74 18.01 12.54
CA HIS A 269 -11.30 17.93 12.75
C HIS A 269 -10.83 16.48 12.80
N VAL A 270 -9.68 16.24 12.16
CA VAL A 270 -8.99 14.95 12.14
C VAL A 270 -7.72 15.01 12.98
N ALA A 271 -7.46 13.96 13.76
CA ALA A 271 -6.25 13.86 14.57
C ALA A 271 -5.00 13.52 13.73
N ASP A 272 -5.18 12.77 12.63
CA ASP A 272 -4.11 12.35 11.73
C ASP A 272 -4.30 13.01 10.36
N ILE A 273 -3.83 14.26 10.25
CA ILE A 273 -3.93 15.05 9.02
C ILE A 273 -3.21 14.36 7.84
N PRO A 274 -1.97 13.82 8.00
CA PRO A 274 -1.31 13.09 6.91
C PRO A 274 -2.14 11.92 6.39
N PHE A 275 -2.70 11.09 7.28
CA PHE A 275 -3.56 9.99 6.85
C PHE A 275 -4.84 10.48 6.19
N ALA A 276 -5.48 11.53 6.72
CA ALA A 276 -6.70 12.09 6.15
C ALA A 276 -6.49 12.58 4.72
N LEU A 277 -5.46 13.39 4.49
CA LEU A 277 -5.11 13.86 3.14
C LEU A 277 -4.81 12.70 2.20
N TYR A 278 -4.07 11.71 2.69
CA TYR A 278 -3.74 10.53 1.92
C TYR A 278 -5.00 9.73 1.52
N TRP A 279 -5.92 9.50 2.47
CA TRP A 279 -7.18 8.83 2.22
C TRP A 279 -8.06 9.60 1.23
N LEU A 280 -8.16 10.92 1.37
CA LEU A 280 -8.90 11.79 0.44
C LEU A 280 -8.31 11.75 -0.97
N GLU A 281 -6.98 11.68 -1.12
CA GLU A 281 -6.33 11.49 -2.42
C GLU A 281 -6.79 10.17 -3.05
N LEU A 282 -6.76 9.07 -2.30
CA LEU A 282 -7.19 7.76 -2.81
C LEU A 282 -8.67 7.78 -3.23
N LEU A 283 -9.55 8.34 -2.39
CA LEU A 283 -10.97 8.45 -2.70
C LEU A 283 -11.22 9.33 -3.94
N THR A 284 -10.45 10.40 -4.11
CA THR A 284 -10.55 11.29 -5.27
C THR A 284 -10.14 10.57 -6.55
N ARG A 285 -9.00 9.85 -6.52
CA ARG A 285 -8.52 9.05 -7.65
C ARG A 285 -9.46 7.91 -8.06
N LEU A 286 -10.22 7.38 -7.10
CA LEU A 286 -11.23 6.36 -7.33
C LEU A 286 -12.60 6.93 -7.75
N GLY A 287 -12.78 8.26 -7.73
CA GLY A 287 -14.07 8.90 -7.98
C GLY A 287 -15.10 8.71 -6.87
N LEU A 288 -14.67 8.35 -5.66
CA LEU A 288 -15.52 8.02 -4.52
C LEU A 288 -15.68 9.17 -3.51
N VAL A 289 -14.86 10.22 -3.58
CA VAL A 289 -14.78 11.28 -2.56
C VAL A 289 -16.14 11.92 -2.20
N ARG A 290 -17.05 12.07 -3.17
CA ARG A 290 -18.39 12.63 -2.94
C ARG A 290 -19.39 11.65 -2.34
N GLN A 291 -19.11 10.35 -2.41
CA GLN A 291 -19.99 9.30 -1.89
C GLN A 291 -19.72 9.03 -0.40
N ILE A 292 -18.54 9.38 0.10
CA ILE A 292 -18.11 9.05 1.47
C ILE A 292 -18.44 10.24 2.39
N PRO A 293 -19.31 10.06 3.41
CA PRO A 293 -19.76 11.18 4.25
C PRO A 293 -18.64 11.89 5.02
N SER A 294 -17.65 11.14 5.51
CA SER A 294 -16.50 11.72 6.23
C SER A 294 -15.64 12.61 5.34
N ALA A 295 -15.50 12.24 4.07
CA ALA A 295 -14.70 12.99 3.10
C ALA A 295 -15.30 14.35 2.74
N SER A 296 -16.62 14.52 2.92
CA SER A 296 -17.30 15.81 2.74
C SER A 296 -17.28 16.69 4.01
N ARG A 297 -16.89 16.11 5.15
CA ARG A 297 -16.90 16.78 6.46
C ARG A 297 -15.52 17.33 6.85
N VAL A 298 -14.46 16.66 6.40
CA VAL A 298 -13.06 16.97 6.71
C VAL A 298 -12.47 17.94 5.69
#